data_AF-A0A951X5J3-F1
#
_entry.id   AF-A0A951X5J3-F1
#
_cell.length_a   1.000
_cell.length_b   1.000
_cell.length_c   1.000
_cell.angle_alpha   90.00
_cell.angle_beta   90.00
_cell.angle_gamma   90.00
#
_symmetry.space_group_name_H-M   'P 1'
#
loop_
_entity.id
_entity.type
_entity.pdbx_description
1 polymer ?
#
loop_
_entity_poly.entity_id
_entity_poly.type
_entity_poly.pdbx_seq_one_letter_code
_entity_poly.pdbx_strand_id
1 'polypeptide(L)'
;MCDTWVAMRDVTRAGQVILAKNSDRPVFDCQPLGLYPRMEWPAGSMIQLEYLAIQQVEHTHALLGSGPYWCWGFEEGINEHGVVIGNEAIYTKTFRKAAAAYRAGAAFELGLLGMDLVRLALERSARAVQAVEVLGELVETYGQFGSGVPSKDHAAGGYDNAFLVADPQEAWIVEAMGRRWVARRIVRGSASISNQLSIRTEWDAGSTDLEAHAREQGWWPTGTAAPFDMARAYIDETVPRHLSHIRVRRAQQLLAEQAGCIDLAWMKRIARDHYESTFLQGPYFDAADPDCLSLCMHVSPGDFTWGNTASSCVAILPATPEELPVFWWTPGPPCNGCYVPFFVQ
;
A
#
# COMPACT_ATOMS: atom_id res chain seq x y z
N MET A 1 -6.98 6.56 3.86
CA MET A 1 -5.58 7.04 3.90
C MET A 1 -4.75 6.03 4.66
N CYS A 2 -3.53 5.75 4.24
CA CYS A 2 -2.59 4.78 4.81
C CYS A 2 -1.17 5.29 4.54
N ASP A 3 -0.17 4.81 5.28
CA ASP A 3 1.24 5.01 4.92
C ASP A 3 2.01 3.70 5.04
N THR A 4 2.93 3.48 4.11
CA THR A 4 3.90 2.40 4.15
C THR A 4 5.30 2.96 3.94
N TRP A 5 6.27 2.48 4.68
CA TRP A 5 7.66 2.90 4.57
C TRP A 5 8.64 1.74 4.71
N VAL A 6 9.79 1.90 4.07
CA VAL A 6 10.86 0.89 4.03
C VAL A 6 12.22 1.53 4.29
N ALA A 7 13.05 0.82 5.05
CA ALA A 7 14.45 1.11 5.26
C ALA A 7 15.30 -0.05 4.73
N MET A 8 16.21 0.23 3.80
CA MET A 8 17.08 -0.76 3.19
C MET A 8 18.29 -1.06 4.09
N ARG A 9 19.01 -2.14 3.77
CA ARG A 9 20.14 -2.66 4.58
C ARG A 9 21.20 -1.60 4.90
N ASP A 10 21.47 -0.66 3.99
CA ASP A 10 22.52 0.35 4.16
C ASP A 10 22.16 1.48 5.12
N VAL A 11 20.89 1.58 5.53
CA VAL A 11 20.42 2.59 6.49
C VAL A 11 19.83 2.01 7.78
N THR A 12 19.82 0.69 7.93
CA THR A 12 19.39 0.02 9.16
C THR A 12 20.57 -0.39 10.03
N ARG A 13 20.38 -0.38 11.35
CA ARG A 13 21.46 -0.70 12.31
C ARG A 13 21.99 -2.13 12.14
N ALA A 14 21.11 -3.07 11.81
CA ALA A 14 21.43 -4.49 11.73
C ALA A 14 21.68 -4.99 10.29
N GLY A 15 21.68 -4.12 9.28
CA GLY A 15 21.87 -4.54 7.89
C GLY A 15 20.70 -5.35 7.32
N GLN A 16 19.52 -5.22 7.90
CA GLN A 16 18.27 -5.88 7.50
C GLN A 16 17.38 -4.93 6.69
N VAL A 17 16.51 -5.46 5.84
CA VAL A 17 15.42 -4.66 5.27
C VAL A 17 14.28 -4.62 6.29
N ILE A 18 13.73 -3.43 6.55
CA ILE A 18 12.59 -3.27 7.46
C ILE A 18 11.48 -2.51 6.71
N LEU A 19 10.30 -3.12 6.59
CA LEU A 19 9.10 -2.49 6.03
C LEU A 19 8.07 -2.33 7.14
N ALA A 20 7.36 -1.21 7.16
CA ALA A 20 6.26 -0.98 8.10
C ALA A 20 5.10 -0.28 7.42
N LYS A 21 3.90 -0.51 7.94
CA LYS A 21 2.65 0.08 7.43
C LYS A 21 1.72 0.44 8.57
N ASN A 22 0.99 1.53 8.37
CA ASN A 22 -0.25 1.83 9.06
C ASN A 22 -1.39 1.76 8.05
N SER A 23 -2.33 0.83 8.26
CA SER A 23 -3.58 0.78 7.50
C SER A 23 -4.66 1.54 8.26
N ASP A 24 -5.02 2.73 7.80
CA ASP A 24 -6.19 3.42 8.36
C ASP A 24 -7.46 2.95 7.67
N ARG A 25 -8.55 2.87 8.43
CA ARG A 25 -9.88 2.41 7.98
C ARG A 25 -10.96 3.19 8.70
N PRO A 26 -12.23 3.15 8.24
CA PRO A 26 -13.34 3.63 9.04
C PRO A 26 -13.36 2.96 10.41
N VAL A 27 -13.80 3.67 11.46
CA VAL A 27 -13.67 3.25 12.87
C VAL A 27 -14.24 1.85 13.16
N PHE A 28 -15.26 1.43 12.42
CA PHE A 28 -15.94 0.14 12.60
C PHE A 28 -15.32 -1.01 11.77
N ASP A 29 -14.33 -0.73 10.94
CA ASP A 29 -13.79 -1.67 9.96
C ASP A 29 -12.47 -2.27 10.46
N CYS A 30 -12.59 -3.29 11.32
CA CYS A 30 -11.44 -3.95 11.92
C CYS A 30 -10.66 -4.80 10.90
N GLN A 31 -9.37 -5.03 11.22
CA GLN A 31 -8.50 -5.89 10.42
C GLN A 31 -7.93 -7.02 11.27
N PRO A 32 -8.51 -8.24 11.24
CA PRO A 32 -7.90 -9.40 11.87
C PRO A 32 -6.58 -9.76 11.18
N LEU A 33 -5.67 -10.41 11.93
CA LEU A 33 -4.49 -11.05 11.39
C LEU A 33 -4.80 -12.53 11.12
N GLY A 34 -4.58 -12.99 9.89
CA GLY A 34 -4.84 -14.36 9.45
C GLY A 34 -3.58 -15.06 8.98
N LEU A 35 -3.42 -16.33 9.37
CA LEU A 35 -2.41 -17.26 8.85
C LEU A 35 -3.06 -18.20 7.85
N TYR A 36 -2.48 -18.28 6.66
CA TYR A 36 -2.97 -19.10 5.55
C TYR A 36 -1.87 -20.09 5.15
N PRO A 37 -2.14 -21.40 5.19
CA PRO A 37 -1.14 -22.40 4.84
C PRO A 37 -0.90 -22.45 3.33
N ARG A 38 0.23 -23.05 2.93
CA ARG A 38 0.48 -23.43 1.54
C ARG A 38 -0.64 -24.36 1.05
N MET A 39 -1.15 -24.08 -0.14
CA MET A 39 -2.19 -24.91 -0.78
C MET A 39 -1.78 -25.33 -2.18
N GLU A 40 -2.20 -26.54 -2.55
CA GLU A 40 -2.19 -27.06 -3.91
C GLU A 40 -3.61 -27.03 -4.48
N TRP A 41 -3.75 -26.63 -5.73
CA TRP A 41 -5.02 -26.49 -6.42
C TRP A 41 -5.04 -27.36 -7.68
N PRO A 42 -6.16 -28.06 -7.96
CA PRO A 42 -6.32 -28.75 -9.23
C PRO A 42 -6.16 -27.79 -10.43
N ALA A 43 -5.56 -28.28 -11.51
CA ALA A 43 -5.45 -27.51 -12.76
C ALA A 43 -6.84 -27.02 -13.23
N GLY A 44 -6.92 -25.75 -13.63
CA GLY A 44 -8.18 -25.12 -14.05
C GLY A 44 -9.07 -24.65 -12.90
N SER A 45 -8.61 -24.69 -11.65
CA SER A 45 -9.37 -24.16 -10.50
C SER A 45 -9.67 -22.67 -10.64
N MET A 46 -10.85 -22.24 -10.22
CA MET A 46 -11.22 -20.83 -10.11
C MET A 46 -11.24 -20.42 -8.64
N ILE A 47 -10.87 -19.17 -8.35
CA ILE A 47 -11.00 -18.60 -7.01
C ILE A 47 -11.93 -17.39 -7.04
N GLN A 48 -12.91 -17.37 -6.12
CA GLN A 48 -13.78 -16.23 -5.89
C GLN A 48 -13.05 -15.24 -4.97
N LEU A 49 -12.84 -14.03 -5.47
CA LEU A 49 -12.33 -12.88 -4.71
C LEU A 49 -13.51 -12.04 -4.21
N GLU A 50 -13.27 -10.78 -3.85
CA GLU A 50 -14.35 -9.90 -3.37
C GLU A 50 -15.44 -9.69 -4.45
N TYR A 51 -15.04 -9.27 -5.65
CA TYR A 51 -16.00 -8.86 -6.69
C TYR A 51 -15.97 -9.66 -7.99
N LEU A 52 -14.95 -10.50 -8.18
CA LEU A 52 -14.83 -11.34 -9.38
C LEU A 52 -14.17 -12.68 -9.06
N ALA A 53 -14.36 -13.63 -9.98
CA ALA A 53 -13.64 -14.89 -9.97
C ALA A 53 -12.52 -14.87 -11.01
N ILE A 54 -11.34 -15.37 -10.64
CA ILE A 54 -10.19 -15.48 -11.55
C ILE A 54 -9.63 -16.91 -11.57
N GLN A 55 -8.78 -17.18 -12.57
CA GLN A 55 -8.04 -18.43 -12.64
C GLN A 55 -7.07 -18.52 -11.45
N GLN A 56 -7.14 -19.62 -10.71
CA GLN A 56 -6.23 -19.92 -9.62
C GLN A 56 -4.97 -20.62 -10.15
N VAL A 57 -3.85 -20.38 -9.46
CA VAL A 57 -2.56 -21.06 -9.70
C VAL A 57 -2.51 -22.41 -9.00
N GLU A 58 -1.69 -23.34 -9.51
CA GLU A 58 -1.58 -24.69 -8.95
C GLU A 58 -0.98 -24.71 -7.53
N HIS A 59 -0.11 -23.77 -7.20
CA HIS A 59 0.55 -23.67 -5.90
C HIS A 59 0.46 -22.26 -5.35
N THR A 60 0.10 -22.16 -4.07
CA THR A 60 0.06 -20.89 -3.33
C THR A 60 0.96 -20.97 -2.11
N HIS A 61 1.73 -19.93 -1.84
CA HIS A 61 2.62 -19.86 -0.69
C HIS A 61 1.89 -19.69 0.63
N ALA A 62 2.48 -20.21 1.71
CA ALA A 62 2.02 -19.89 3.06
C ALA A 62 2.26 -18.40 3.35
N LEU A 63 1.33 -17.76 4.06
CA LEU A 63 1.43 -16.33 4.35
C LEU A 63 0.70 -15.96 5.65
N LEU A 64 1.11 -14.81 6.19
CA LEU A 64 0.47 -14.10 7.29
C LEU A 64 0.06 -12.72 6.79
N GLY A 65 -1.20 -12.34 6.96
CA GLY A 65 -1.70 -11.06 6.45
C GLY A 65 -2.83 -10.48 7.28
N SER A 66 -2.99 -9.15 7.22
CA SER A 66 -4.08 -8.42 7.86
C SER A 66 -4.87 -7.62 6.81
N GLY A 67 -6.18 -7.73 6.86
CA GLY A 67 -7.09 -7.04 5.93
C GLY A 67 -8.46 -6.83 6.55
N PRO A 68 -9.32 -6.00 5.92
CA PRO A 68 -10.67 -5.71 6.42
C PRO A 68 -11.46 -7.01 6.61
N TYR A 69 -12.17 -7.15 7.72
CA TYR A 69 -12.81 -8.41 8.12
C TYR A 69 -13.78 -9.02 7.09
N TRP A 70 -14.31 -8.19 6.18
CA TRP A 70 -15.26 -8.58 5.13
C TRP A 70 -14.58 -8.90 3.79
N CYS A 71 -13.34 -8.46 3.60
CA CYS A 71 -12.64 -8.54 2.32
C CYS A 71 -11.87 -9.86 2.20
N TRP A 72 -11.76 -10.39 0.97
CA TRP A 72 -10.99 -11.61 0.71
C TRP A 72 -9.47 -11.44 0.91
N GLY A 73 -8.94 -10.27 0.57
CA GLY A 73 -7.51 -9.98 0.55
C GLY A 73 -6.97 -9.23 1.77
N PHE A 74 -5.76 -8.67 1.64
CA PHE A 74 -5.04 -8.01 2.74
C PHE A 74 -4.66 -6.57 2.44
N GLU A 75 -4.61 -5.72 3.45
CA GLU A 75 -3.94 -4.43 3.34
C GLU A 75 -2.42 -4.59 3.50
N GLU A 76 -2.00 -5.53 4.34
CA GLU A 76 -0.59 -5.80 4.63
C GLU A 76 -0.34 -7.28 4.89
N GLY A 77 0.84 -7.78 4.51
CA GLY A 77 1.19 -9.17 4.80
C GLY A 77 2.60 -9.54 4.38
N ILE A 78 2.98 -10.76 4.77
CA ILE A 78 4.27 -11.39 4.51
C ILE A 78 4.07 -12.87 4.17
N ASN A 79 4.87 -13.41 3.25
CA ASN A 79 4.84 -14.85 2.92
C ASN A 79 6.06 -15.62 3.45
N GLU A 80 6.02 -16.95 3.32
CA GLU A 80 7.10 -17.87 3.72
C GLU A 80 8.46 -17.59 3.06
N HIS A 81 8.51 -16.81 1.98
CA HIS A 81 9.74 -16.40 1.30
C HIS A 81 10.27 -15.04 1.77
N GLY A 82 9.61 -14.41 2.74
CA GLY A 82 9.99 -13.10 3.25
C GLY A 82 9.64 -11.94 2.31
N VAL A 83 8.72 -12.14 1.35
CA VAL A 83 8.13 -11.05 0.57
C VAL A 83 7.07 -10.38 1.43
N VAL A 84 7.15 -9.06 1.57
CA VAL A 84 6.23 -8.23 2.35
C VAL A 84 5.60 -7.19 1.43
N ILE A 85 4.29 -6.98 1.58
CA ILE A 85 3.55 -5.99 0.80
C ILE A 85 2.63 -5.19 1.71
N GLY A 86 2.58 -3.88 1.49
CA GLY A 86 1.53 -2.98 1.98
C GLY A 86 0.95 -2.15 0.84
N ASN A 87 -0.35 -1.81 0.90
CA ASN A 87 -1.01 -0.99 -0.13
C ASN A 87 -1.60 0.34 0.38
N GLU A 88 -1.90 1.23 -0.55
CA GLU A 88 -2.54 2.52 -0.33
C GLU A 88 -3.58 2.77 -1.40
N ALA A 89 -4.75 3.29 -0.98
CA ALA A 89 -5.66 3.93 -1.91
C ALA A 89 -4.99 5.15 -2.57
N ILE A 90 -5.02 5.24 -3.89
CA ILE A 90 -4.62 6.41 -4.66
C ILE A 90 -5.76 6.86 -5.57
N TYR A 91 -5.85 8.16 -5.80
CA TYR A 91 -6.92 8.76 -6.58
C TYR A 91 -6.38 9.27 -7.91
N THR A 92 -6.89 8.68 -8.98
CA THR A 92 -6.42 8.92 -10.35
C THR A 92 -7.55 9.43 -11.23
N LYS A 93 -7.19 10.08 -12.32
CA LYS A 93 -8.14 10.46 -13.39
C LYS A 93 -8.79 9.23 -14.02
N THR A 94 -8.11 8.08 -14.05
CA THR A 94 -8.65 6.81 -14.53
C THR A 94 -9.81 6.35 -13.65
N PHE A 95 -9.59 6.24 -12.33
CA PHE A 95 -10.65 5.90 -11.38
C PHE A 95 -11.79 6.92 -11.41
N ARG A 96 -11.49 8.22 -11.40
CA ARG A 96 -12.52 9.27 -11.45
C ARG A 96 -13.43 9.13 -12.66
N LYS A 97 -12.85 8.84 -13.84
CA LYS A 97 -13.62 8.61 -15.08
C LYS A 97 -14.50 7.36 -14.96
N ALA A 98 -13.97 6.27 -14.42
CA ALA A 98 -14.72 5.04 -14.17
C ALA A 98 -15.90 5.27 -13.20
N ALA A 99 -15.65 5.91 -12.06
CA ALA A 99 -16.66 6.25 -11.07
C ALA A 99 -17.75 7.16 -11.63
N ALA A 100 -17.41 8.14 -12.45
CA ALA A 100 -18.38 9.00 -13.13
C ALA A 100 -19.26 8.22 -14.11
N ALA A 101 -18.68 7.32 -14.90
CA ALA A 101 -19.43 6.46 -15.81
C ALA A 101 -20.38 5.51 -15.07
N TYR A 102 -19.92 4.90 -13.98
CA TYR A 102 -20.75 4.05 -13.11
C TYR A 102 -21.96 4.83 -12.55
N ARG A 103 -21.73 6.04 -12.02
CA ARG A 103 -22.83 6.91 -11.53
C ARG A 103 -23.82 7.30 -12.62
N ALA A 104 -23.37 7.37 -13.87
CA ALA A 104 -24.22 7.64 -15.03
C ALA A 104 -24.98 6.39 -15.54
N GLY A 105 -24.84 5.24 -14.86
CA GLY A 105 -25.54 4.00 -15.20
C GLY A 105 -24.89 3.20 -16.32
N ALA A 106 -23.61 3.46 -16.65
CA ALA A 106 -22.87 2.62 -17.59
C ALA A 106 -22.74 1.19 -17.03
N ALA A 107 -22.86 0.19 -17.90
CA ALA A 107 -22.47 -1.17 -17.55
C ALA A 107 -20.98 -1.18 -17.22
N PHE A 108 -20.64 -1.65 -16.02
CA PHE A 108 -19.27 -1.65 -15.52
C PHE A 108 -18.92 -3.04 -14.99
N GLU A 109 -17.80 -3.58 -15.45
CA GLU A 109 -17.23 -4.81 -14.89
C GLU A 109 -16.43 -4.46 -13.64
N LEU A 110 -16.76 -5.10 -12.52
CA LEU A 110 -15.95 -4.97 -11.31
C LEU A 110 -14.57 -5.61 -11.56
N GLY A 111 -13.55 -4.99 -10.98
CA GLY A 111 -12.16 -5.42 -11.06
C GLY A 111 -11.61 -5.78 -9.68
N LEU A 112 -10.30 -5.95 -9.63
CA LEU A 112 -9.59 -6.32 -8.41
C LEU A 112 -9.57 -5.15 -7.43
N LEU A 113 -9.67 -5.46 -6.14
CA LEU A 113 -9.31 -4.53 -5.08
C LEU A 113 -7.81 -4.56 -4.81
N GLY A 114 -7.29 -3.48 -4.22
CA GLY A 114 -5.92 -3.46 -3.71
C GLY A 114 -5.64 -4.61 -2.76
N MET A 115 -6.63 -4.95 -1.94
CA MET A 115 -6.50 -6.04 -0.99
C MET A 115 -6.36 -7.41 -1.68
N ASP A 116 -7.14 -7.63 -2.74
CA ASP A 116 -7.03 -8.85 -3.55
C ASP A 116 -5.63 -8.95 -4.16
N LEU A 117 -5.13 -7.83 -4.70
CA LEU A 117 -3.82 -7.72 -5.33
C LEU A 117 -2.67 -8.04 -4.35
N VAL A 118 -2.72 -7.51 -3.12
CA VAL A 118 -1.72 -7.83 -2.07
C VAL A 118 -1.68 -9.33 -1.80
N ARG A 119 -2.85 -9.94 -1.55
CA ARG A 119 -2.93 -11.37 -1.21
C ARG A 119 -2.47 -12.24 -2.38
N LEU A 120 -2.96 -11.98 -3.59
CA LEU A 120 -2.58 -12.75 -4.77
C LEU A 120 -1.08 -12.65 -5.05
N ALA A 121 -0.48 -11.46 -4.91
CA ALA A 121 0.95 -11.28 -5.10
C ALA A 121 1.76 -12.06 -4.06
N LEU A 122 1.36 -12.04 -2.79
CA LEU A 122 2.00 -12.82 -1.72
C LEU A 122 1.86 -14.34 -1.94
N GLU A 123 0.68 -14.82 -2.37
CA GLU A 123 0.44 -16.24 -2.65
C GLU A 123 1.28 -16.76 -3.84
N ARG A 124 1.70 -15.87 -4.76
CA ARG A 124 2.24 -16.26 -6.08
C ARG A 124 3.70 -15.86 -6.32
N SER A 125 4.40 -15.32 -5.32
CA SER A 125 5.78 -14.82 -5.48
C SER A 125 6.73 -15.29 -4.39
N ALA A 126 8.00 -15.50 -4.75
CA ALA A 126 9.07 -15.81 -3.79
C ALA A 126 10.10 -14.67 -3.67
N ARG A 127 9.96 -13.61 -4.47
CA ARG A 127 10.83 -12.42 -4.48
C ARG A 127 10.02 -11.17 -4.77
N ALA A 128 10.50 -10.01 -4.33
CA ALA A 128 9.83 -8.73 -4.52
C ALA A 128 9.57 -8.42 -6.00
N VAL A 129 10.57 -8.61 -6.88
CA VAL A 129 10.37 -8.43 -8.34
C VAL A 129 9.26 -9.32 -8.92
N GLN A 130 9.12 -10.56 -8.43
CA GLN A 130 8.05 -11.46 -8.89
C GLN A 130 6.67 -10.98 -8.41
N ALA A 131 6.58 -10.44 -7.18
CA ALA A 131 5.35 -9.83 -6.71
C ALA A 131 4.96 -8.61 -7.57
N VAL A 132 5.92 -7.80 -8.00
CA VAL A 132 5.69 -6.67 -8.92
C VAL A 132 5.16 -7.15 -10.27
N GLU A 133 5.76 -8.21 -10.84
CA GLU A 133 5.30 -8.81 -12.09
C GLU A 133 3.86 -9.34 -11.96
N VAL A 134 3.56 -10.09 -10.89
CA VAL A 134 2.20 -10.60 -10.61
C VAL A 134 1.19 -9.46 -10.46
N LEU A 135 1.53 -8.41 -9.69
CA LEU A 135 0.67 -7.22 -9.55
C LEU A 135 0.38 -6.59 -10.91
N GLY A 136 1.41 -6.40 -11.72
CA GLY A 136 1.29 -5.83 -13.06
C GLY A 136 0.38 -6.63 -13.98
N GLU A 137 0.62 -7.94 -14.08
CA GLU A 137 -0.17 -8.86 -14.91
C GLU A 137 -1.65 -8.89 -14.49
N LEU A 138 -1.92 -8.92 -13.18
CA LEU A 138 -3.28 -8.90 -12.63
C LEU A 138 -3.99 -7.58 -12.94
N VAL A 139 -3.30 -6.44 -12.77
CA VAL A 139 -3.83 -5.12 -13.09
C VAL A 139 -4.13 -4.97 -14.58
N GLU A 140 -3.24 -5.43 -15.46
CA GLU A 140 -3.45 -5.37 -16.91
C GLU A 140 -4.64 -6.25 -17.34
N THR A 141 -4.72 -7.46 -16.80
CA THR A 141 -5.71 -8.48 -17.18
C THR A 141 -7.10 -8.17 -16.65
N TYR A 142 -7.22 -7.82 -15.37
CA TYR A 142 -8.51 -7.68 -14.69
C TYR A 142 -8.88 -6.23 -14.38
N GLY A 143 -7.91 -5.32 -14.36
CA GLY A 143 -8.13 -3.94 -13.95
C GLY A 143 -8.53 -3.81 -12.48
N GLN A 144 -8.86 -2.59 -12.11
CA GLN A 144 -9.30 -2.21 -10.77
C GLN A 144 -10.64 -1.50 -10.86
N PHE A 145 -11.62 -1.95 -10.08
CA PHE A 145 -12.84 -1.21 -9.79
C PHE A 145 -13.71 -1.96 -8.77
N GLY A 146 -14.23 -1.27 -7.77
CA GLY A 146 -15.03 -1.88 -6.72
C GLY A 146 -14.93 -1.04 -5.44
N SER A 147 -15.81 -1.29 -4.47
CA SER A 147 -15.72 -0.54 -3.22
C SER A 147 -14.65 -1.17 -2.34
N GLY A 148 -13.61 -0.43 -1.99
CA GLY A 148 -12.66 -0.83 -0.96
C GLY A 148 -13.12 -0.44 0.45
N VAL A 149 -14.33 0.10 0.61
CA VAL A 149 -14.87 0.64 1.87
C VAL A 149 -16.24 0.03 2.15
N PRO A 150 -16.48 -0.55 3.35
CA PRO A 150 -17.76 -1.14 3.68
C PRO A 150 -18.89 -0.10 3.65
N SER A 151 -20.11 -0.52 3.28
CA SER A 151 -21.33 0.30 3.16
C SER A 151 -21.28 1.48 2.16
N LYS A 152 -20.25 1.55 1.31
CA LYS A 152 -20.18 2.52 0.22
C LYS A 152 -20.45 1.81 -1.10
N ASP A 153 -21.10 2.51 -2.02
CA ASP A 153 -21.19 2.03 -3.41
C ASP A 153 -19.80 2.03 -4.09
N HIS A 154 -19.67 1.35 -5.22
CA HIS A 154 -18.39 1.18 -5.92
C HIS A 154 -17.76 2.49 -6.39
N ALA A 155 -18.53 3.53 -6.68
CA ALA A 155 -18.00 4.83 -7.09
C ALA A 155 -17.62 5.73 -5.91
N ALA A 156 -18.25 5.56 -4.75
CA ALA A 156 -17.96 6.32 -3.53
C ALA A 156 -16.86 5.69 -2.68
N GLY A 157 -16.76 4.35 -2.67
CA GLY A 157 -15.77 3.61 -1.89
C GLY A 157 -14.61 3.04 -2.70
N GLY A 158 -14.61 3.21 -4.02
CA GLY A 158 -13.53 2.73 -4.87
C GLY A 158 -12.32 3.67 -4.97
N TYR A 159 -11.22 3.11 -5.43
CA TYR A 159 -9.95 3.78 -5.69
C TYR A 159 -9.03 2.87 -6.51
N ASP A 160 -7.99 3.46 -7.09
CA ASP A 160 -6.83 2.74 -7.61
C ASP A 160 -5.81 2.52 -6.48
N ASN A 161 -4.77 1.70 -6.69
CA ASN A 161 -3.86 1.30 -5.61
C ASN A 161 -2.38 1.57 -5.91
N ALA A 162 -1.66 2.01 -4.89
CA ALA A 162 -0.21 1.94 -4.81
C ALA A 162 0.21 0.85 -3.83
N PHE A 163 1.44 0.36 -3.97
CA PHE A 163 2.00 -0.72 -3.17
C PHE A 163 3.47 -0.44 -2.85
N LEU A 164 3.90 -0.81 -1.65
CA LEU A 164 5.31 -0.96 -1.31
C LEU A 164 5.57 -2.44 -1.07
N VAL A 165 6.41 -3.01 -1.94
CA VAL A 165 6.80 -4.42 -1.91
C VAL A 165 8.24 -4.49 -1.46
N ALA A 166 8.60 -5.42 -0.57
CA ALA A 166 9.98 -5.64 -0.17
C ALA A 166 10.28 -7.12 0.02
N ASP A 167 11.54 -7.49 -0.21
CA ASP A 167 12.13 -8.76 0.20
C ASP A 167 13.49 -8.46 0.88
N PRO A 168 14.25 -9.48 1.31
CA PRO A 168 15.54 -9.24 1.96
C PRO A 168 16.56 -8.46 1.11
N GLN A 169 16.41 -8.36 -0.21
CA GLN A 169 17.40 -7.79 -1.13
C GLN A 169 17.00 -6.40 -1.63
N GLU A 170 15.71 -6.18 -1.86
CA GLU A 170 15.21 -4.99 -2.54
C GLU A 170 13.80 -4.61 -2.12
N ALA A 171 13.41 -3.39 -2.46
CA ALA A 171 12.05 -2.92 -2.36
C ALA A 171 11.59 -2.26 -3.66
N TRP A 172 10.28 -2.12 -3.82
CA TRP A 172 9.65 -1.57 -5.01
C TRP A 172 8.43 -0.73 -4.61
N ILE A 173 8.33 0.46 -5.19
CA ILE A 173 7.06 1.20 -5.22
C ILE A 173 6.35 0.81 -6.50
N VAL A 174 5.09 0.38 -6.41
CA VAL A 174 4.21 0.10 -7.56
C VAL A 174 3.02 1.03 -7.49
N GLU A 175 2.67 1.68 -8.60
CA GLU A 175 1.50 2.56 -8.70
C GLU A 175 0.65 2.09 -9.89
N ALA A 176 -0.58 1.66 -9.61
CA ALA A 176 -1.52 1.15 -10.61
C ALA A 176 -2.65 2.14 -10.85
N MET A 177 -2.98 2.44 -12.11
CA MET A 177 -4.03 3.39 -12.52
C MET A 177 -4.99 2.73 -13.51
N GLY A 178 -6.11 2.21 -13.01
CA GLY A 178 -7.04 1.36 -13.75
C GLY A 178 -6.38 0.05 -14.19
N ARG A 179 -6.06 -0.06 -15.49
CA ARG A 179 -5.41 -1.23 -16.12
C ARG A 179 -3.94 -1.01 -16.47
N ARG A 180 -3.34 0.09 -16.03
CA ARG A 180 -1.93 0.41 -16.26
C ARG A 180 -1.19 0.50 -14.96
N TRP A 181 0.12 0.32 -14.97
CA TRP A 181 0.94 0.42 -13.77
C TRP A 181 2.36 0.87 -14.09
N VAL A 182 3.06 1.36 -13.07
CA VAL A 182 4.51 1.60 -13.07
C VAL A 182 5.12 1.09 -11.79
N ALA A 183 6.41 0.73 -11.83
CA ALA A 183 7.16 0.33 -10.65
C ALA A 183 8.58 0.89 -10.65
N ARG A 184 9.02 1.35 -9.49
CA ARG A 184 10.37 1.88 -9.25
C ARG A 184 11.09 1.04 -8.20
N ARG A 185 12.29 0.58 -8.54
CA ARG A 185 13.15 -0.24 -7.70
C ARG A 185 13.94 0.59 -6.69
N ILE A 186 14.09 0.06 -5.50
CA ILE A 186 14.82 0.64 -4.38
C ILE A 186 15.77 -0.42 -3.83
N VAL A 187 17.08 -0.18 -3.93
CA VAL A 187 18.13 -1.08 -3.42
C VAL A 187 18.94 -0.48 -2.28
N ARG A 188 18.77 0.83 -2.02
CA ARG A 188 19.53 1.62 -1.05
C ARG A 188 18.67 2.72 -0.45
N GLY A 189 19.04 3.15 0.76
CA GLY A 189 18.36 4.25 1.44
C GLY A 189 17.02 3.84 2.02
N SER A 190 16.05 4.74 1.97
CA SER A 190 14.71 4.53 2.50
C SER A 190 13.67 5.16 1.58
N ALA A 191 12.45 4.63 1.59
CA ALA A 191 11.34 5.19 0.85
C ALA A 191 10.04 5.09 1.65
N SER A 192 9.05 5.87 1.25
CA SER A 192 7.70 5.79 1.80
C SER A 192 6.68 6.20 0.76
N ILE A 193 5.49 5.63 0.88
CA ILE A 193 4.31 6.00 0.10
C ILE A 193 3.14 6.34 1.03
N SER A 194 2.21 7.09 0.47
CA SER A 194 0.94 7.49 1.08
C SER A 194 -0.09 7.58 -0.04
N ASN A 195 -1.28 8.11 0.21
CA ASN A 195 -2.40 8.13 -0.75
C ASN A 195 -2.26 9.16 -1.88
N GLN A 196 -1.17 9.09 -2.64
CA GLN A 196 -0.89 9.90 -3.82
C GLN A 196 0.10 9.19 -4.74
N LEU A 197 -0.01 9.47 -6.05
CA LEU A 197 1.03 9.09 -7.02
C LEU A 197 2.33 9.85 -6.71
N SER A 198 3.45 9.13 -6.75
CA SER A 198 4.79 9.60 -6.40
C SER A 198 5.80 9.37 -7.52
N ILE A 199 5.59 8.38 -8.40
CA ILE A 199 6.48 8.10 -9.52
C ILE A 199 6.29 9.14 -10.62
N ARG A 200 7.36 9.86 -10.96
CA ARG A 200 7.32 11.02 -11.89
C ARG A 200 7.76 10.60 -13.29
N THR A 201 9.04 10.73 -13.58
CA THR A 201 9.62 10.63 -14.93
C THR A 201 10.47 9.38 -15.14
N GLU A 202 10.75 8.63 -14.07
CA GLU A 202 11.67 7.50 -14.08
C GLU A 202 11.04 6.34 -13.30
N TRP A 203 11.03 5.17 -13.92
CA TRP A 203 10.59 3.90 -13.37
C TRP A 203 11.30 2.76 -14.09
N ASP A 204 11.35 1.59 -13.47
CA ASP A 204 12.14 0.43 -13.92
C ASP A 204 11.28 -0.61 -14.65
N ALA A 205 9.97 -0.66 -14.36
CA ALA A 205 9.00 -1.54 -15.02
C ALA A 205 7.62 -0.87 -15.09
N GLY A 206 6.76 -1.33 -15.98
CA GLY A 206 5.39 -0.82 -16.11
C GLY A 206 4.81 -0.94 -17.51
N SER A 207 3.57 -0.49 -17.66
CA SER A 207 2.85 -0.51 -18.93
C SER A 207 3.51 0.41 -19.97
N THR A 208 3.71 -0.10 -21.18
CA THR A 208 4.47 0.61 -22.24
C THR A 208 3.69 1.74 -22.93
N ASP A 209 2.37 1.79 -22.74
CA ASP A 209 1.47 2.71 -23.44
C ASP A 209 1.01 3.92 -22.58
N LEU A 210 1.58 4.11 -21.38
CA LEU A 210 1.19 5.17 -20.43
C LEU A 210 1.14 6.57 -21.04
N GLU A 211 2.22 6.98 -21.70
CA GLU A 211 2.29 8.32 -22.30
C GLU A 211 1.30 8.46 -23.44
N ALA A 212 1.21 7.45 -24.32
CA ALA A 212 0.29 7.46 -25.45
C ALA A 212 -1.16 7.57 -24.97
N HIS A 213 -1.54 6.80 -23.95
CA HIS A 213 -2.86 6.85 -23.36
C HIS A 213 -3.15 8.21 -22.69
N ALA A 214 -2.21 8.73 -21.89
CA ALA A 214 -2.39 10.03 -21.25
C ALA A 214 -2.59 11.15 -22.28
N ARG A 215 -1.91 11.09 -23.43
CA ARG A 215 -2.10 12.04 -24.55
C ARG A 215 -3.46 11.86 -25.22
N GLU A 216 -3.88 10.62 -25.48
CA GLU A 216 -5.20 10.30 -26.04
C GLU A 216 -6.34 10.81 -25.15
N GLN A 217 -6.20 10.66 -23.83
CA GLN A 217 -7.18 11.16 -22.86
C GLN A 217 -7.12 12.68 -22.63
N GLY A 218 -6.16 13.37 -23.26
CA GLY A 218 -5.93 14.81 -23.04
C GLY A 218 -5.38 15.15 -21.66
N TRP A 219 -4.82 14.16 -20.94
CA TRP A 219 -4.22 14.34 -19.61
C TRP A 219 -2.75 14.79 -19.67
N TRP A 220 -2.13 14.63 -20.84
CA TRP A 220 -0.78 15.13 -21.12
C TRP A 220 -0.75 15.88 -22.46
N PRO A 221 -0.16 17.10 -22.52
CA PRO A 221 -0.22 17.93 -23.72
C PRO A 221 0.60 17.35 -24.89
N THR A 222 0.05 17.36 -26.10
CA THR A 222 0.73 16.99 -27.35
C THR A 222 1.74 18.06 -27.79
N GLY A 223 2.83 17.64 -28.45
CA GLY A 223 3.83 18.57 -29.01
C GLY A 223 4.71 19.31 -27.99
N THR A 224 4.70 18.92 -26.71
CA THR A 224 5.62 19.47 -25.69
C THR A 224 7.00 18.84 -25.75
N ALA A 225 8.04 19.62 -25.46
CA ALA A 225 9.40 19.11 -25.22
C ALA A 225 9.61 18.64 -23.76
N ALA A 226 8.65 18.89 -22.87
CA ALA A 226 8.76 18.48 -21.47
C ALA A 226 8.72 16.94 -21.37
N PRO A 227 9.60 16.32 -20.55
CA PRO A 227 9.57 14.89 -20.31
C PRO A 227 8.24 14.48 -19.70
N PHE A 228 7.71 13.32 -20.10
CA PHE A 228 6.46 12.80 -19.61
C PHE A 228 6.53 12.56 -18.10
N ASP A 229 5.60 13.17 -17.35
CA ASP A 229 5.50 13.05 -15.90
C ASP A 229 4.24 12.27 -15.54
N MET A 230 4.42 11.00 -15.21
CA MET A 230 3.35 10.03 -15.00
C MET A 230 2.39 10.50 -13.90
N ALA A 231 2.89 10.77 -12.68
CA ALA A 231 2.04 11.21 -11.59
C ALA A 231 1.28 12.50 -11.94
N ARG A 232 1.91 13.46 -12.62
CA ARG A 232 1.20 14.69 -13.04
C ARG A 232 0.10 14.40 -14.07
N ALA A 233 0.36 13.50 -15.02
CA ALA A 233 -0.62 13.13 -16.02
C ALA A 233 -1.84 12.45 -15.37
N TYR A 234 -1.62 11.49 -14.45
CA TYR A 234 -2.68 10.61 -13.96
C TYR A 234 -3.33 11.02 -12.63
N ILE A 235 -2.71 11.88 -11.80
CA ILE A 235 -3.27 12.24 -10.48
C ILE A 235 -4.63 12.91 -10.59
N ASP A 236 -5.58 12.55 -9.73
CA ASP A 236 -6.83 13.31 -9.61
C ASP A 236 -6.61 14.63 -8.86
N GLU A 237 -6.57 15.72 -9.60
CA GLU A 237 -6.36 17.06 -9.07
C GLU A 237 -7.51 17.56 -8.19
N THR A 238 -8.65 16.86 -8.15
CA THR A 238 -9.78 17.22 -7.28
C THR A 238 -9.64 16.71 -5.85
N VAL A 239 -8.70 15.79 -5.61
CA VAL A 239 -8.40 15.29 -4.27
C VAL A 239 -7.35 16.19 -3.60
N PRO A 240 -7.62 16.76 -2.40
CA PRO A 240 -6.68 17.64 -1.73
C PRO A 240 -5.37 16.94 -1.36
N ARG A 241 -4.24 17.45 -1.85
CA ARG A 241 -2.93 16.82 -1.67
C ARG A 241 -2.45 16.77 -0.21
N HIS A 242 -2.87 17.73 0.62
CA HIS A 242 -2.42 17.80 2.01
C HIS A 242 -2.82 16.57 2.84
N LEU A 243 -3.87 15.85 2.41
CA LEU A 243 -4.36 14.62 3.03
C LEU A 243 -3.27 13.53 3.12
N SER A 244 -2.40 13.43 2.11
CA SER A 244 -1.33 12.43 2.03
C SER A 244 0.07 13.04 1.93
N HIS A 245 0.23 14.23 1.36
CA HIS A 245 1.53 14.84 1.14
C HIS A 245 2.25 15.17 2.45
N ILE A 246 1.55 15.71 3.45
CA ILE A 246 2.18 16.07 4.73
C ILE A 246 2.67 14.79 5.44
N ARG A 247 1.85 13.74 5.44
CA ARG A 247 2.17 12.43 6.01
C ARG A 247 3.39 11.80 5.35
N VAL A 248 3.42 11.68 4.02
CA VAL A 248 4.58 11.09 3.32
C VAL A 248 5.86 11.89 3.56
N ARG A 249 5.78 13.23 3.59
CA ARG A 249 6.94 14.07 3.89
C ARG A 249 7.43 13.88 5.32
N ARG A 250 6.51 13.65 6.26
CA ARG A 250 6.84 13.37 7.65
C ARG A 250 7.51 12.01 7.81
N ALA A 251 6.99 10.96 7.17
CA ALA A 251 7.63 9.64 7.16
C ALA A 251 9.06 9.71 6.57
N GLN A 252 9.23 10.38 5.43
CA GLN A 252 10.55 10.59 4.81
C GLN A 252 11.53 11.35 5.72
N GLN A 253 11.04 12.39 6.39
CA GLN A 253 11.85 13.15 7.35
C GLN A 253 12.35 12.23 8.48
N LEU A 254 11.45 11.48 9.11
CA LEU A 254 11.80 10.60 10.23
C LEU A 254 12.73 9.46 9.81
N LEU A 255 12.58 8.91 8.59
CA LEU A 255 13.52 7.93 8.04
C LEU A 255 14.91 8.54 7.87
N ALA A 256 15.00 9.74 7.31
CA ALA A 256 16.27 10.43 7.11
C ALA A 256 16.96 10.80 8.44
N GLU A 257 16.21 11.14 9.48
CA GLU A 257 16.74 11.50 10.81
C GLU A 257 17.56 10.38 11.47
N GLN A 258 17.28 9.10 11.19
CA GLN A 258 18.00 7.95 11.76
C GLN A 258 18.67 7.08 10.71
N ALA A 259 18.94 7.61 9.50
CA ALA A 259 19.61 6.85 8.46
C ALA A 259 20.97 6.29 8.96
N GLY A 260 21.15 4.97 8.80
CA GLY A 260 22.30 4.20 9.32
C GLY A 260 22.09 3.62 10.72
N CYS A 261 21.05 4.04 11.43
CA CYS A 261 20.72 3.63 12.80
C CYS A 261 19.27 3.15 12.96
N ILE A 262 18.51 3.04 11.86
CA ILE A 262 17.11 2.61 11.88
C ILE A 262 17.01 1.18 12.44
N ASP A 263 16.17 1.02 13.44
CA ASP A 263 15.85 -0.25 14.08
C ASP A 263 14.33 -0.39 14.29
N LEU A 264 13.91 -1.50 14.89
CA LEU A 264 12.51 -1.76 15.22
C LEU A 264 11.87 -0.64 16.06
N ALA A 265 12.61 -0.11 17.05
CA ALA A 265 12.08 0.91 17.94
C ALA A 265 11.82 2.21 17.16
N TRP A 266 12.71 2.57 16.25
CA TRP A 266 12.52 3.72 15.39
C TRP A 266 11.36 3.54 14.41
N MET A 267 11.23 2.37 13.77
CA MET A 267 10.11 2.09 12.86
C MET A 267 8.76 2.16 13.59
N LYS A 268 8.68 1.66 14.84
CA LYS A 268 7.51 1.84 15.71
C LYS A 268 7.29 3.31 16.10
N ARG A 269 8.35 4.09 16.31
CA ARG A 269 8.23 5.54 16.58
C ARG A 269 7.66 6.29 15.37
N ILE A 270 8.01 5.91 14.14
CA ILE A 270 7.39 6.47 12.92
C ILE A 270 5.90 6.14 12.89
N ALA A 271 5.55 4.87 13.11
CA ALA A 271 4.16 4.43 13.14
C ALA A 271 3.30 5.18 14.16
N ARG A 272 3.92 5.67 15.24
CA ARG A 272 3.29 6.37 16.38
C ARG A 272 3.38 7.89 16.30
N ASP A 273 3.80 8.46 15.17
CA ASP A 273 4.00 9.91 15.07
C ASP A 273 2.68 10.66 14.96
N HIS A 274 2.55 11.72 15.75
CA HIS A 274 1.49 12.74 15.69
C HIS A 274 2.08 14.15 15.55
N TYR A 275 3.26 14.28 14.93
CA TYR A 275 4.00 15.53 14.77
C TYR A 275 4.59 16.16 16.04
N GLU A 276 4.77 15.38 17.12
CA GLU A 276 5.23 15.85 18.43
C GLU A 276 6.62 16.47 18.40
N SER A 277 7.47 16.07 17.44
CA SER A 277 8.83 16.60 17.27
C SER A 277 8.94 17.72 16.23
N THR A 278 7.81 18.34 15.85
CA THR A 278 7.75 19.43 14.87
C THR A 278 7.34 20.74 15.55
N PHE A 279 7.19 21.82 14.77
CA PHE A 279 6.66 23.09 15.29
C PHE A 279 5.22 22.98 15.82
N LEU A 280 4.48 21.93 15.43
CA LEU A 280 3.13 21.65 15.93
C LEU A 280 3.15 21.16 17.38
N GLN A 281 4.25 20.55 17.83
CA GLN A 281 4.40 19.96 19.16
C GLN A 281 3.37 18.86 19.51
N GLY A 282 2.73 18.29 18.49
CA GLY A 282 1.70 17.26 18.64
C GLY A 282 0.28 17.85 18.68
N PRO A 283 -0.74 17.02 18.95
CA PRO A 283 -2.09 17.50 19.21
C PRO A 283 -2.16 18.32 20.51
N TYR A 284 -3.14 19.20 20.60
CA TYR A 284 -3.33 20.16 21.69
C TYR A 284 -3.65 19.48 23.03
N PHE A 285 -4.39 18.37 23.01
CA PHE A 285 -4.74 17.61 24.21
C PHE A 285 -3.91 16.35 24.35
N ASP A 286 -4.15 15.34 23.52
CA ASP A 286 -3.38 14.09 23.51
C ASP A 286 -3.40 13.42 22.13
N ALA A 287 -2.55 12.40 21.96
CA ALA A 287 -2.36 11.67 20.70
C ALA A 287 -3.66 11.05 20.12
N ALA A 288 -4.63 10.71 20.96
CA ALA A 288 -5.89 10.11 20.55
C ALA A 288 -6.98 11.13 20.19
N ASP A 289 -6.75 12.42 20.42
CA ASP A 289 -7.61 13.54 20.02
C ASP A 289 -6.88 14.42 18.99
N PRO A 290 -6.93 14.05 17.69
CA PRO A 290 -6.09 14.64 16.68
C PRO A 290 -6.56 16.04 16.27
N ASP A 291 -5.59 16.94 16.01
CA ASP A 291 -5.79 18.25 15.35
C ASP A 291 -5.42 18.23 13.86
N CYS A 292 -4.74 17.17 13.40
CA CYS A 292 -4.16 17.03 12.07
C CYS A 292 -4.20 15.57 11.61
N LEU A 293 -4.02 15.34 10.31
CA LEU A 293 -3.85 14.00 9.75
C LEU A 293 -2.41 13.52 9.98
N SER A 294 -2.21 12.75 11.04
CA SER A 294 -0.94 12.14 11.45
C SER A 294 -0.69 10.77 10.81
N LEU A 295 0.54 10.26 10.97
CA LEU A 295 0.90 8.88 10.55
C LEU A 295 0.13 7.85 11.39
N CYS A 296 0.07 8.06 12.71
CA CYS A 296 -0.84 7.33 13.59
C CYS A 296 -2.21 8.00 13.55
N MET A 297 -3.17 7.39 12.86
CA MET A 297 -4.48 8.01 12.64
C MET A 297 -5.43 7.70 13.78
N HIS A 298 -6.10 8.73 14.27
CA HIS A 298 -7.20 8.64 15.22
C HIS A 298 -8.45 9.28 14.64
N VAL A 299 -9.61 8.87 15.13
CA VAL A 299 -10.86 9.53 14.78
C VAL A 299 -10.94 10.86 15.53
N SER A 300 -11.22 11.93 14.79
CA SER A 300 -11.46 13.26 15.35
C SER A 300 -12.96 13.46 15.62
N PRO A 301 -13.32 14.00 16.78
CA PRO A 301 -14.68 14.50 17.04
C PRO A 301 -15.13 15.62 16.08
N GLY A 302 -14.19 16.27 15.39
CA GLY A 302 -14.44 17.31 14.39
C GLY A 302 -14.64 16.79 12.96
N ASP A 303 -14.73 15.47 12.75
CA ASP A 303 -15.03 14.82 11.46
C ASP A 303 -14.07 15.14 10.29
N PHE A 304 -12.87 15.67 10.56
CA PHE A 304 -11.89 15.95 9.49
C PHE A 304 -10.97 14.75 9.18
N THR A 305 -10.89 13.78 10.10
CA THR A 305 -10.24 12.49 9.89
C THR A 305 -11.28 11.49 9.37
N TRP A 306 -10.88 10.62 8.45
CA TRP A 306 -11.80 9.66 7.85
C TRP A 306 -12.00 8.37 8.67
N GLY A 307 -11.21 8.14 9.72
CA GLY A 307 -11.17 6.89 10.46
C GLY A 307 -10.01 6.81 11.45
N ASN A 308 -9.53 5.61 11.75
CA ASN A 308 -8.40 5.34 12.62
C ASN A 308 -7.46 4.30 11.99
N THR A 309 -6.20 4.22 12.46
CA THR A 309 -5.34 3.10 12.12
C THR A 309 -5.96 1.82 12.67
N ALA A 310 -6.38 0.91 11.79
CA ALA A 310 -7.05 -0.34 12.15
C ALA A 310 -6.05 -1.50 12.29
N SER A 311 -4.91 -1.41 11.60
CA SER A 311 -3.79 -2.34 11.71
C SER A 311 -2.48 -1.58 11.53
N SER A 312 -1.45 -2.00 12.25
CA SER A 312 -0.09 -1.54 12.03
C SER A 312 0.91 -2.68 12.13
N CYS A 313 1.84 -2.74 11.18
CA CYS A 313 2.90 -3.75 11.16
C CYS A 313 4.31 -3.16 10.99
N VAL A 314 5.30 -3.93 11.45
CA VAL A 314 6.73 -3.76 11.14
C VAL A 314 7.31 -5.13 10.84
N ALA A 315 7.64 -5.40 9.58
CA ALA A 315 8.31 -6.61 9.13
C ALA A 315 9.83 -6.39 9.11
N ILE A 316 10.57 -7.19 9.87
CA ILE A 316 12.03 -7.26 9.84
C ILE A 316 12.41 -8.48 9.02
N LEU A 317 13.14 -8.25 7.93
CA LEU A 317 13.53 -9.30 7.00
C LEU A 317 14.95 -9.82 7.28
N PRO A 318 15.18 -11.12 7.08
CA PRO A 318 16.44 -11.76 7.43
C PRO A 318 17.62 -11.19 6.66
N ALA A 319 18.71 -10.87 7.35
CA ALA A 319 19.97 -10.47 6.71
C ALA A 319 20.70 -11.69 6.13
N THR A 320 20.57 -12.84 6.78
CA THR A 320 21.19 -14.13 6.45
C THR A 320 20.16 -15.27 6.45
N PRO A 321 20.43 -16.42 5.80
CA PRO A 321 19.49 -17.54 5.74
C PRO A 321 19.16 -18.21 7.10
N GLU A 322 19.96 -17.97 8.14
CA GLU A 322 19.75 -18.52 9.49
C GLU A 322 18.74 -17.70 10.32
N GLU A 323 18.41 -16.48 9.88
CA GLU A 323 17.42 -15.63 10.52
C GLU A 323 16.03 -15.92 9.98
N LEU A 324 15.02 -15.85 10.85
CA LEU A 324 13.61 -15.90 10.45
C LEU A 324 13.07 -14.48 10.27
N PRO A 325 12.22 -14.23 9.26
CA PRO A 325 11.48 -12.98 9.19
C PRO A 325 10.55 -12.83 10.41
N VAL A 326 10.49 -11.62 10.95
CA VAL A 326 9.63 -11.29 12.09
C VAL A 326 8.63 -10.21 11.69
N PHE A 327 7.35 -10.56 11.71
CA PHE A 327 6.23 -9.66 11.46
C PHE A 327 5.67 -9.16 12.80
N TRP A 328 6.06 -7.96 13.20
CA TRP A 328 5.50 -7.31 14.38
C TRP A 328 4.16 -6.70 14.02
N TRP A 329 3.10 -7.07 14.71
CA TRP A 329 1.76 -6.60 14.40
C TRP A 329 1.03 -6.09 15.65
N THR A 330 0.29 -5.00 15.50
CA THR A 330 -0.64 -4.50 16.52
C THR A 330 -2.01 -4.24 15.89
N PRO A 331 -3.12 -4.69 16.51
CA PRO A 331 -4.44 -4.26 16.11
C PRO A 331 -4.63 -2.79 16.53
N GLY A 332 -5.29 -2.00 15.67
CA GLY A 332 -5.65 -0.63 15.97
C GLY A 332 -4.47 0.36 15.98
N PRO A 333 -4.66 1.55 16.59
CA PRO A 333 -3.65 2.59 16.58
C PRO A 333 -2.36 2.19 17.31
N PRO A 334 -1.18 2.32 16.67
CA PRO A 334 0.06 1.83 17.27
C PRO A 334 0.50 2.59 18.52
N CYS A 335 0.00 3.81 18.76
CA CYS A 335 0.38 4.63 19.92
C CYS A 335 -0.20 4.12 21.23
N ASN A 336 -1.35 3.43 21.18
CA ASN A 336 -1.99 2.78 22.33
C ASN A 336 -1.97 1.24 22.22
N GLY A 337 -1.46 0.70 21.11
CA GLY A 337 -1.31 -0.72 20.85
C GLY A 337 0.06 -1.32 21.22
N CYS A 338 0.04 -2.64 21.45
CA CYS A 338 1.23 -3.46 21.68
C CYS A 338 1.52 -4.31 20.45
N TYR A 339 2.73 -4.15 19.90
CA TYR A 339 3.18 -5.01 18.80
C TYR A 339 3.56 -6.39 19.30
N VAL A 340 2.89 -7.42 18.79
CA VAL A 340 3.17 -8.83 19.01
C VAL A 340 4.07 -9.34 17.87
N PRO A 341 5.18 -10.03 18.16
CA PRO A 341 6.04 -10.61 17.13
C PRO A 341 5.48 -11.95 16.63
N PHE A 342 5.34 -12.09 15.32
CA PHE A 342 5.03 -13.35 14.65
C PHE A 342 6.21 -13.77 13.77
N PHE A 343 6.67 -15.00 13.93
CA PHE A 343 7.68 -15.59 13.05
C PHE A 343 6.98 -16.26 11.88
N VAL A 344 7.51 -16.07 10.67
CA VAL A 344 6.92 -16.61 9.44
C VAL A 344 7.90 -17.61 8.84
N GLN A 345 7.41 -18.80 8.50
CA GLN A 345 8.19 -19.92 7.98
C GLN A 345 7.42 -20.64 6.88
#